data_AF-A0A2G2DQV9-F1
#
_entry.id   AF-A0A2G2DQV9-F1
#
_cell.length_a   1.000
_cell.length_b   1.000
_cell.length_c   1.000
_cell.angle_alpha   90.00
_cell.angle_beta   90.00
_cell.angle_gamma   90.00
#
_symmetry.space_group_name_H-M   'P 1'
#
loop_
_entity.id
_entity.type
_entity.pdbx_description
1 polymer ?
#
loop_
_entity_poly.entity_id
_entity_poly.type
_entity_poly.pdbx_seq_one_letter_code
_entity_poly.pdbx_strand_id
1 'polypeptide(L)'
;MEYIYIAISATFVNNILLGQYLGNCPFLGVSKKIETAIGMAAAIVFVSILASIFTWSVFTFVLKPFNLEFLQTLTFILIIASLVQLVEIILKKKSRALYNALGVYLALITTNCAVMGVALLIAKNEMGFLEMLVFSSCSAIGYGLALILFAGIRERLLLSAVPQVMQGTSIALVTAGIMALAFMGFQGMA
;
A
#
# COMPACT_ATOMS: atom_id res chain seq x y z
N MET A 1 14.61 3.89 20.54
CA MET A 1 15.36 2.80 19.89
C MET A 1 14.41 1.79 19.27
N GLU A 2 13.35 1.34 19.96
CA GLU A 2 12.29 0.49 19.39
C GLU A 2 11.56 1.10 18.17
N TYR A 3 11.09 2.35 18.26
CA TYR A 3 10.31 2.98 17.17
C TYR A 3 11.10 3.21 15.87
N ILE A 4 12.41 3.45 15.96
CA ILE A 4 13.28 3.61 14.77
C ILE A 4 13.54 2.24 14.14
N TYR A 5 13.66 1.19 14.95
CA TYR A 5 13.76 -0.18 14.47
C TYR A 5 12.47 -0.64 13.80
N ILE A 6 11.31 -0.33 14.38
CA ILE A 6 9.98 -0.57 13.78
C ILE A 6 9.83 0.23 12.47
N ALA A 7 10.25 1.49 12.44
CA ALA A 7 10.21 2.31 11.23
C ALA A 7 11.10 1.73 10.11
N ILE A 8 12.33 1.33 10.41
CA ILE A 8 13.28 0.78 9.43
C ILE A 8 12.84 -0.62 8.99
N SER A 9 12.42 -1.48 9.93
CA SER A 9 11.93 -2.83 9.63
C SER A 9 10.62 -2.79 8.83
N ALA A 10 9.66 -1.94 9.17
CA ALA A 10 8.40 -1.82 8.44
C ALA A 10 8.56 -1.20 7.03
N THR A 11 9.58 -0.35 6.84
CA THR A 11 9.86 0.30 5.54
C THR A 11 10.71 -0.59 4.61
N PHE A 12 11.73 -1.26 5.15
CA PHE A 12 12.72 -2.00 4.33
C PHE A 12 12.70 -3.53 4.52
N VAL A 13 12.50 -4.06 5.73
CA VAL A 13 12.66 -5.49 6.02
C VAL A 13 11.36 -6.27 5.80
N ASN A 14 10.24 -5.73 6.29
CA ASN A 14 8.88 -6.24 6.12
C ASN A 14 8.09 -5.40 5.11
N ASN A 15 8.75 -4.98 4.02
CA ASN A 15 8.09 -4.21 2.98
C ASN A 15 6.90 -5.03 2.43
N ILE A 16 5.69 -4.49 2.59
CA ILE A 16 4.44 -5.16 2.25
C ILE A 16 4.36 -5.50 0.75
N LEU A 17 5.03 -4.70 -0.09
CA LEU A 17 5.03 -4.91 -1.54
C LEU A 17 6.02 -6.02 -1.97
N LEU A 18 7.22 -6.06 -1.39
CA LEU A 18 8.33 -6.89 -1.89
C LEU A 18 8.64 -8.11 -1.00
N GLY A 19 8.36 -8.01 0.30
CA GLY A 19 8.52 -9.09 1.26
C GLY A 19 7.26 -9.94 1.46
N GLN A 20 6.07 -9.31 1.45
CA GLN A 20 4.80 -10.02 1.62
C GLN A 20 3.96 -10.14 0.33
N TYR A 21 4.42 -9.54 -0.78
CA TYR A 21 3.75 -9.58 -2.10
C TYR A 21 2.30 -9.06 -2.13
N LEU A 22 1.96 -8.06 -1.30
CA LEU A 22 0.63 -7.41 -1.33
C LEU A 22 0.66 -6.11 -2.13
N GLY A 23 -0.43 -5.84 -2.86
CA GLY A 23 -0.64 -4.56 -3.58
C GLY A 23 -0.17 -4.56 -5.04
N ASN A 24 0.03 -5.73 -5.64
CA ASN A 24 0.50 -5.87 -7.03
C ASN A 24 -0.47 -5.31 -8.10
N CYS A 25 -1.77 -5.28 -7.79
CA CYS A 25 -2.81 -4.86 -8.75
C CYS A 25 -2.66 -3.40 -9.20
N PRO A 26 -2.61 -2.39 -8.31
CA PRO A 26 -2.26 -1.03 -8.71
C PRO A 26 -0.79 -0.93 -9.16
N PHE A 27 0.12 -1.67 -8.54
CA PHE A 27 1.55 -1.63 -8.87
C PHE A 27 1.84 -1.87 -10.35
N LEU A 28 1.19 -2.84 -11.00
CA LEU A 28 1.36 -3.10 -12.44
C LEU A 28 0.60 -2.10 -13.33
N GLY A 29 -0.50 -1.54 -12.84
CA GLY A 29 -1.38 -0.62 -13.58
C GLY A 29 -0.84 0.80 -13.68
N VAL A 30 -0.31 1.37 -12.59
CA VAL A 30 0.07 2.80 -12.50
C VAL A 30 1.56 3.10 -12.67
N SER A 31 2.39 2.07 -12.77
CA SER A 31 3.84 2.21 -12.89
C SER A 31 4.36 2.51 -14.30
N LYS A 32 3.49 2.92 -15.23
CA LYS A 32 3.92 3.32 -16.58
C LYS A 32 4.58 4.70 -16.62
N LYS A 33 4.21 5.58 -15.69
CA LYS A 33 4.76 6.94 -15.57
C LYS A 33 5.08 7.26 -14.12
N ILE A 34 6.19 7.96 -13.88
CA ILE A 34 6.60 8.36 -12.53
C ILE A 34 5.58 9.34 -11.92
N GLU A 35 5.07 10.30 -12.71
CA GLU A 35 4.10 11.29 -12.23
C GLU A 35 2.82 10.64 -11.66
N THR A 36 2.30 9.62 -12.36
CA THR A 36 1.10 8.89 -11.90
C THR A 36 1.40 8.02 -10.69
N ALA A 37 2.60 7.43 -10.63
CA ALA A 37 3.05 6.63 -9.51
C ALA A 37 3.17 7.45 -8.21
N ILE A 38 3.69 8.68 -8.28
CA ILE A 38 3.78 9.59 -7.13
C ILE A 38 2.40 9.95 -6.59
N GLY A 39 1.46 10.30 -7.47
CA GLY A 39 0.08 10.61 -7.08
C GLY A 39 -0.61 9.43 -6.41
N MET A 40 -0.43 8.21 -6.94
CA MET A 40 -0.96 6.99 -6.35
C MET A 40 -0.31 6.67 -4.99
N ALA A 41 1.01 6.80 -4.88
CA ALA A 41 1.74 6.56 -3.64
C ALA A 41 1.23 7.47 -2.52
N ALA A 42 1.11 8.78 -2.79
CA ALA A 42 0.59 9.75 -1.82
C ALA A 42 -0.84 9.41 -1.38
N ALA A 43 -1.72 9.01 -2.31
CA ALA A 43 -3.08 8.61 -1.98
C ALA A 43 -3.11 7.36 -1.08
N ILE A 44 -2.28 6.36 -1.36
CA ILE A 44 -2.20 5.14 -0.55
C ILE A 44 -1.67 5.43 0.85
N VAL A 45 -0.65 6.28 1.01
CA VAL A 45 -0.16 6.70 2.34
C VAL A 45 -1.27 7.31 3.16
N PHE A 46 -2.00 8.26 2.57
CA PHE A 46 -3.10 8.94 3.26
C PHE A 46 -4.22 7.99 3.67
N VAL A 47 -4.70 7.15 2.75
CA VAL A 47 -5.79 6.21 3.02
C VAL A 47 -5.35 5.11 4.00
N SER A 48 -4.11 4.62 3.90
CA SER A 48 -3.61 3.57 4.79
C SER A 48 -3.53 4.02 6.24
N ILE A 49 -3.06 5.25 6.50
CA ILE A 49 -3.02 5.81 7.86
C ILE A 49 -4.43 5.98 8.41
N LEU A 50 -5.34 6.58 7.63
CA LEU A 50 -6.73 6.76 8.05
C LEU A 50 -7.42 5.41 8.32
N ALA A 51 -7.33 4.46 7.38
CA ALA A 51 -7.89 3.13 7.52
C ALA A 51 -7.39 2.46 8.80
N SER A 52 -6.07 2.51 9.04
CA SER A 52 -5.46 1.89 10.22
C SER A 52 -6.00 2.46 11.54
N ILE A 53 -6.23 3.77 11.62
CA ILE A 53 -6.83 4.44 12.79
C ILE A 53 -8.24 3.91 13.08
N PHE A 54 -9.10 3.84 12.06
CA PHE A 54 -10.47 3.35 12.23
C PHE A 54 -10.52 1.85 12.50
N THR A 55 -9.73 1.04 11.78
CA THR A 55 -9.70 -0.42 11.99
C THR A 55 -9.16 -0.78 13.36
N TRP A 56 -8.11 -0.10 13.85
CA TRP A 56 -7.59 -0.30 15.20
C TRP A 56 -8.60 0.07 16.29
N SER A 57 -9.31 1.19 16.12
CA SER A 57 -10.34 1.61 17.07
C SER A 57 -11.47 0.59 17.16
N VAL A 58 -11.98 0.13 16.01
CA VAL A 58 -13.04 -0.88 15.98
C VAL A 58 -12.54 -2.23 16.49
N PHE A 59 -11.31 -2.62 16.17
CA PHE A 59 -10.73 -3.87 16.65
C PHE A 59 -10.59 -3.89 18.18
N THR A 60 -10.02 -2.83 18.75
CA THR A 60 -9.74 -2.73 20.19
C THR A 60 -11.00 -2.51 21.03
N PHE A 61 -11.92 -1.63 20.58
CA PHE A 61 -13.10 -1.27 21.37
C PHE A 61 -14.34 -2.11 21.08
N VAL A 62 -14.38 -2.84 19.96
CA VAL A 62 -15.56 -3.64 19.57
C VAL A 62 -15.20 -5.11 19.42
N LEU A 63 -14.25 -5.48 18.58
CA LEU A 63 -14.05 -6.91 18.29
C LEU A 63 -13.47 -7.68 19.49
N LYS A 64 -12.47 -7.11 20.18
CA LYS A 64 -11.89 -7.71 21.38
C LYS A 64 -12.88 -7.91 22.52
N PRO A 65 -13.61 -6.88 23.01
CA PRO A 65 -14.51 -7.06 24.16
C PRO A 65 -15.69 -7.98 23.88
N PHE A 66 -16.14 -8.06 22.62
CA PHE A 66 -17.24 -8.94 22.23
C PHE A 66 -16.79 -10.33 21.75
N ASN A 67 -15.49 -10.67 21.79
CA ASN A 67 -14.91 -11.92 21.27
C ASN A 67 -15.28 -12.23 19.81
N LEU A 68 -15.39 -11.20 18.97
CA LEU A 68 -15.79 -11.30 17.56
C LEU A 68 -14.60 -11.23 16.59
N GLU A 69 -13.41 -11.67 17.02
CA GLU A 69 -12.18 -11.60 16.23
C GLU A 69 -12.29 -12.31 14.87
N PHE A 70 -13.12 -13.36 14.77
CA PHE A 70 -13.37 -14.06 13.50
C PHE A 70 -13.97 -13.13 12.42
N LEU A 71 -14.67 -12.06 12.81
CA LEU A 71 -15.28 -11.10 11.87
C LEU A 71 -14.31 -9.98 11.44
N GLN A 72 -13.04 -10.00 11.88
CA GLN A 72 -12.05 -8.94 11.60
C GLN A 72 -11.95 -8.59 10.12
N THR A 73 -11.82 -9.59 9.24
CA THR A 73 -11.60 -9.35 7.81
C THR A 73 -12.82 -8.68 7.17
N LEU A 74 -14.03 -9.16 7.46
CA LEU A 74 -15.27 -8.56 6.94
C LEU A 74 -15.43 -7.12 7.44
N THR A 75 -15.12 -6.88 8.71
CA THR A 75 -15.23 -5.56 9.33
C THR A 75 -14.22 -4.59 8.72
N PHE A 76 -12.98 -5.02 8.50
CA PHE A 76 -11.95 -4.20 7.88
C PHE A 76 -12.28 -3.85 6.42
N ILE A 77 -12.83 -4.80 5.65
CA ILE A 77 -13.28 -4.52 4.26
C ILE A 77 -14.36 -3.42 4.27
N LEU A 78 -15.36 -3.54 5.16
CA LEU A 78 -16.43 -2.55 5.26
C LEU A 78 -15.93 -1.16 5.68
N ILE A 79 -15.01 -1.10 6.66
CA ILE A 79 -14.41 0.16 7.10
C ILE A 79 -13.62 0.81 5.96
N ILE A 80 -12.76 0.05 5.29
CA ILE A 80 -11.94 0.59 4.19
C ILE A 80 -12.84 1.06 3.03
N ALA A 81 -13.83 0.26 2.63
CA ALA A 81 -14.74 0.61 1.55
C ALA A 81 -15.54 1.89 1.85
N SER A 82 -16.09 2.00 3.06
CA SER A 82 -16.85 3.19 3.47
C SER A 82 -15.98 4.44 3.57
N LEU A 83 -14.75 4.33 4.08
CA LEU A 83 -13.81 5.45 4.17
C LEU A 83 -13.39 5.96 2.80
N VAL A 84 -13.00 5.06 1.89
CA VAL A 84 -12.57 5.46 0.54
C VAL A 84 -13.75 6.06 -0.24
N GLN A 85 -14.96 5.52 -0.08
CA GLN A 85 -16.16 6.09 -0.68
C GLN A 85 -16.41 7.53 -0.18
N LEU A 86 -16.22 7.77 1.11
CA LEU A 86 -16.33 9.10 1.70
C LEU A 86 -15.26 10.05 1.14
N VAL A 87 -14.01 9.60 1.01
CA VAL A 87 -12.92 10.38 0.40
C VAL A 87 -13.24 10.70 -1.07
N GLU A 88 -13.83 9.77 -1.82
CA GLU A 88 -14.25 9.98 -3.20
C GLU A 88 -15.26 11.13 -3.32
N ILE A 89 -16.30 11.11 -2.49
CA ILE A 89 -17.36 12.13 -2.48
C ILE A 89 -16.77 13.50 -2.10
N ILE A 90 -15.88 13.54 -1.10
CA ILE A 90 -15.22 14.79 -0.69
C ILE A 90 -14.36 15.35 -1.82
N LEU A 91 -13.56 14.52 -2.49
CA LEU A 91 -12.71 14.97 -3.60
C LEU A 91 -13.54 15.50 -4.77
N LYS A 92 -14.62 14.80 -5.12
CA LYS A 92 -15.55 15.23 -6.17
C LYS A 92 -16.16 16.59 -5.90
N LYS A 93 -16.41 16.92 -4.63
CA LYS A 93 -16.98 18.22 -4.21
C LYS A 93 -15.93 19.32 -4.06
N LYS A 94 -14.73 19.03 -3.57
CA LYS A 94 -13.72 20.04 -3.23
C LYS A 94 -12.76 20.38 -4.39
N SER A 95 -12.40 19.41 -5.24
CA SER A 95 -11.50 19.62 -6.37
C SER A 95 -11.78 18.65 -7.52
N ARG A 96 -12.44 19.17 -8.56
CA ARG A 96 -12.77 18.37 -9.75
C ARG A 96 -11.54 18.01 -10.59
N ALA A 97 -10.51 18.85 -10.55
CA ALA A 97 -9.22 18.57 -11.19
C ALA A 97 -8.53 17.35 -10.57
N LEU A 98 -8.51 17.26 -9.23
CA LEU A 98 -7.91 16.14 -8.52
C LEU A 98 -8.74 14.85 -8.69
N TYR A 99 -10.07 14.95 -8.69
CA TYR A 99 -10.95 13.82 -8.97
C TYR A 99 -10.75 13.25 -10.39
N ASN A 100 -10.58 14.11 -11.41
CA ASN A 100 -10.36 13.63 -12.78
C ASN A 100 -8.99 12.91 -12.94
N ALA A 101 -7.99 13.30 -12.16
CA ALA A 101 -6.67 12.67 -12.18
C ALA A 101 -6.61 11.36 -11.36
N LEU A 102 -7.31 11.30 -10.22
CA LEU A 102 -7.21 10.20 -9.25
C LEU A 102 -8.45 9.28 -9.19
N GLY A 103 -9.59 9.68 -9.75
CA GLY A 103 -10.90 9.05 -9.50
C GLY A 103 -10.97 7.56 -9.80
N VAL A 104 -10.36 7.11 -10.89
CA VAL A 104 -10.28 5.67 -11.23
C VAL A 104 -9.46 4.90 -10.19
N TYR A 105 -8.44 5.53 -9.62
CA TYR A 105 -7.56 4.88 -8.65
C TYR A 105 -8.16 4.77 -7.26
N LEU A 106 -9.10 5.65 -6.88
CA LEU A 106 -9.78 5.55 -5.59
C LEU A 106 -10.52 4.22 -5.44
N ALA A 107 -11.25 3.79 -6.47
CA ALA A 107 -11.90 2.48 -6.46
C ALA A 107 -10.87 1.35 -6.33
N LEU A 108 -9.71 1.42 -6.99
CA LEU A 108 -8.63 0.44 -6.85
C LEU A 108 -7.98 0.43 -5.45
N ILE A 109 -8.05 1.53 -4.70
CA ILE A 109 -7.54 1.59 -3.31
C ILE A 109 -8.43 0.74 -2.38
N THR A 110 -9.76 0.70 -2.60
CA THR A 110 -10.69 -0.09 -1.75
C THR A 110 -10.33 -1.57 -1.70
N THR A 111 -9.91 -2.12 -2.83
CA THR A 111 -9.53 -3.53 -2.99
C THR A 111 -8.02 -3.71 -2.94
N ASN A 112 -7.27 -2.74 -2.42
CA ASN A 112 -5.82 -2.84 -2.37
C ASN A 112 -5.39 -3.73 -1.20
N CYS A 113 -4.79 -4.87 -1.53
CA CYS A 113 -4.30 -5.82 -0.56
C CYS A 113 -3.25 -5.22 0.40
N ALA A 114 -2.49 -4.21 -0.01
CA ALA A 114 -1.51 -3.55 0.87
C ALA A 114 -2.19 -2.83 2.04
N VAL A 115 -3.28 -2.09 1.78
CA VAL A 115 -4.03 -1.36 2.82
C VAL A 115 -4.67 -2.33 3.81
N MET A 116 -5.28 -3.40 3.29
CA MET A 116 -5.85 -4.47 4.11
C MET A 116 -4.77 -5.19 4.94
N GLY A 117 -3.62 -5.50 4.33
CA GLY A 117 -2.52 -6.18 4.98
C GLY A 117 -1.94 -5.41 6.17
N VAL A 118 -1.78 -4.08 6.02
CA VAL A 118 -1.37 -3.20 7.13
C VAL A 118 -2.36 -3.34 8.30
N ALA A 119 -3.66 -3.21 8.04
CA ALA A 119 -4.69 -3.30 9.08
C ALA A 119 -4.70 -4.66 9.79
N LEU A 120 -4.54 -5.76 9.04
CA LEU A 120 -4.48 -7.11 9.60
C LEU A 120 -3.21 -7.35 10.42
N LEU A 121 -2.05 -6.85 9.99
CA LEU A 121 -0.79 -6.96 10.75
C LEU A 121 -0.86 -6.20 12.08
N ILE A 122 -1.48 -5.01 12.06
CA ILE A 122 -1.76 -4.23 13.28
C ILE A 122 -2.62 -5.01 14.26
N ALA A 123 -3.70 -5.60 13.77
CA ALA A 123 -4.60 -6.40 14.60
C ALA A 123 -3.90 -7.65 15.16
N LYS A 124 -3.15 -8.37 14.31
CA LYS A 124 -2.46 -9.61 14.69
C LYS A 124 -1.34 -9.41 15.70
N ASN A 125 -0.58 -8.33 15.56
CA ASN A 125 0.52 -8.01 16.48
C ASN A 125 0.06 -7.24 17.72
N GLU A 126 -1.24 -6.96 17.84
CA GLU A 126 -1.85 -6.21 18.94
C GLU A 126 -1.15 -4.88 19.26
N MET A 127 -0.68 -4.19 18.21
CA MET A 127 0.13 -2.98 18.37
C MET A 127 -0.65 -1.87 19.08
N GLY A 128 0.04 -1.11 19.93
CA GLY A 128 -0.52 0.08 20.58
C GLY A 128 -0.86 1.18 19.57
N PHE A 129 -1.64 2.19 19.97
CA PHE A 129 -2.06 3.28 19.07
C PHE A 129 -0.89 4.00 18.39
N LEU A 130 0.13 4.33 19.18
CA LEU A 130 1.31 5.07 18.73
C LEU A 130 2.19 4.22 17.81
N GLU A 131 2.34 2.94 18.14
CA GLU A 131 3.09 1.96 17.35
C GLU A 131 2.42 1.68 16.01
N MET A 132 1.09 1.50 16.01
CA MET A 132 0.29 1.35 14.81
C MET A 132 0.44 2.53 13.84
N LEU A 133 0.46 3.76 14.36
CA LEU A 133 0.55 4.97 13.54
C LEU A 133 1.92 5.08 12.86
N VAL A 134 2.99 4.75 13.59
CA VAL A 134 4.35 4.65 13.03
C VAL A 134 4.43 3.50 12.01
N PHE A 135 3.90 2.33 12.34
CA PHE A 135 3.94 1.16 11.45
C PHE A 135 3.19 1.43 10.14
N SER A 136 1.95 1.90 10.20
CA SER A 136 1.12 2.17 9.02
C SER A 136 1.70 3.26 8.12
N SER A 137 2.26 4.32 8.69
CA SER A 137 2.92 5.38 7.93
C SER A 137 4.20 4.89 7.26
N CYS A 138 5.08 4.21 8.00
CA CYS A 138 6.32 3.64 7.46
C CYS A 138 6.06 2.59 6.37
N SER A 139 5.14 1.65 6.59
CA SER A 139 4.80 0.63 5.60
C SER A 139 4.20 1.24 4.32
N ALA A 140 3.34 2.24 4.44
CA ALA A 140 2.74 2.87 3.27
C ALA A 140 3.76 3.72 2.49
N ILE A 141 4.69 4.40 3.19
CA ILE A 141 5.82 5.10 2.55
C ILE A 141 6.74 4.11 1.84
N GLY A 142 7.03 2.96 2.45
CA GLY A 142 7.83 1.89 1.85
C GLY A 142 7.19 1.32 0.57
N TYR A 143 5.87 1.13 0.57
CA TYR A 143 5.10 0.80 -0.63
C TYR A 143 5.26 1.91 -1.70
N GLY A 144 5.12 3.17 -1.31
CA GLY A 144 5.24 4.31 -2.22
C GLY A 144 6.61 4.42 -2.88
N LEU A 145 7.69 4.23 -2.10
CA LEU A 145 9.06 4.20 -2.59
C LEU A 145 9.27 3.08 -3.60
N ALA A 146 8.81 1.87 -3.29
CA ALA A 146 8.91 0.73 -4.21
C ALA A 146 8.15 0.99 -5.53
N LEU A 147 6.95 1.60 -5.46
CA LEU A 147 6.17 1.95 -6.64
C LEU A 147 6.88 2.99 -7.53
N ILE A 148 7.47 4.02 -6.92
CA ILE A 148 8.19 5.09 -7.64
C ILE A 148 9.46 4.52 -8.29
N LEU A 149 10.23 3.71 -7.56
CA LEU A 149 11.42 3.03 -8.09
C LEU A 149 11.04 2.15 -9.30
N PHE A 150 9.97 1.36 -9.17
CA PHE A 150 9.52 0.50 -10.26
C PHE A 150 9.04 1.28 -11.47
N ALA A 151 8.32 2.39 -11.27
CA ALA A 151 7.93 3.28 -12.35
C ALA A 151 9.14 3.87 -13.08
N GLY A 152 10.19 4.26 -12.35
CA GLY A 152 11.44 4.74 -12.96
C GLY A 152 12.17 3.68 -13.78
N ILE A 153 12.21 2.43 -13.29
CA ILE A 153 12.77 1.31 -14.07
C ILE A 153 11.95 1.06 -15.33
N ARG A 154 10.61 1.10 -15.24
CA ARG A 154 9.72 0.90 -16.38
C ARG A 154 9.85 2.00 -17.43
N GLU A 155 9.95 3.27 -17.04
CA GLU A 155 10.21 4.36 -17.98
C GLU A 155 11.53 4.18 -18.72
N ARG A 156 12.61 3.78 -18.04
CA ARG A 156 13.89 3.47 -18.70
C ARG A 156 13.80 2.26 -19.63
N LEU A 157 13.01 1.25 -19.28
CA LEU A 157 12.82 0.07 -20.10
C LEU A 157 12.16 0.38 -21.44
N LEU A 158 11.29 1.40 -21.51
CA LEU A 158 10.66 1.83 -22.75
C LEU A 158 11.66 2.37 -23.78
N LEU A 159 12.80 2.90 -23.31
CA LEU A 159 13.89 3.39 -24.15
C LEU A 159 14.89 2.28 -24.54
N SER A 160 14.74 1.09 -23.96
CA SER A 160 15.66 -0.04 -24.16
C SER A 160 15.16 -0.99 -25.25
N ALA A 161 16.10 -1.70 -25.89
CA ALA A 161 15.78 -2.67 -26.95
C ALA A 161 15.17 -3.96 -26.35
N VAL A 162 13.88 -3.91 -26.00
CA VAL A 162 13.12 -5.06 -25.53
C VAL A 162 12.47 -5.80 -26.72
N PRO A 163 12.61 -7.14 -26.84
CA PRO A 163 11.95 -7.92 -27.88
C PRO A 163 10.44 -7.66 -27.89
N GLN A 164 9.83 -7.49 -29.07
CA GLN A 164 8.41 -7.12 -29.21
C GLN A 164 7.46 -8.05 -28.43
N VAL A 165 7.77 -9.34 -28.35
CA VAL A 165 6.96 -10.35 -27.65
C VAL A 165 6.96 -10.17 -26.12
N MET A 166 7.99 -9.53 -25.55
CA MET A 166 8.09 -9.30 -24.11
C MET A 166 7.61 -7.91 -23.65
N GLN A 167 7.22 -7.04 -24.57
CA GLN A 167 6.82 -5.67 -24.24
C GLN A 167 5.55 -5.64 -23.37
N GLY A 168 5.43 -4.60 -22.53
CA GLY A 168 4.26 -4.38 -21.70
C GLY A 168 4.34 -5.06 -20.32
N THR A 169 3.36 -5.90 -20.01
CA THR A 169 3.21 -6.52 -18.68
C THR A 169 4.21 -7.64 -18.44
N SER A 170 4.59 -8.38 -19.48
CA SER A 170 5.50 -9.53 -19.38
C SER A 170 6.85 -9.10 -18.80
N ILE A 171 7.49 -8.09 -19.41
CA ILE A 171 8.76 -7.60 -18.87
C ILE A 171 8.60 -6.86 -17.55
N ALA A 172 7.44 -6.24 -17.28
CA ALA A 172 7.17 -5.63 -15.99
C ALA A 172 7.12 -6.67 -14.86
N LEU A 173 6.59 -7.87 -15.09
CA LEU A 173 6.66 -8.95 -14.10
C LEU A 173 8.09 -9.44 -13.89
N VAL A 174 8.89 -9.57 -14.95
CA VAL A 174 10.29 -9.98 -14.84
C VAL A 174 11.09 -8.96 -14.04
N THR A 175 10.94 -7.67 -14.33
CA THR A 175 11.62 -6.60 -13.58
C THR A 175 11.13 -6.50 -12.15
N ALA A 176 9.84 -6.76 -11.89
CA ALA A 176 9.30 -6.83 -10.54
C ALA A 176 9.91 -7.99 -9.75
N GLY A 177 10.10 -9.16 -10.37
CA GLY A 177 10.77 -10.30 -9.76
C GLY A 177 12.25 -10.02 -9.43
N ILE A 178 12.98 -9.39 -10.35
CA ILE A 178 14.37 -8.97 -10.12
C ILE A 178 14.44 -7.94 -8.97
N MET A 179 13.52 -6.98 -8.94
CA MET A 179 13.42 -6.02 -7.84
C MET A 179 13.11 -6.72 -6.51
N ALA A 180 12.20 -7.69 -6.48
CA ALA A 180 11.88 -8.46 -5.28
C ALA A 180 13.11 -9.20 -4.74
N LEU A 181 13.91 -9.84 -5.61
CA LEU A 181 15.16 -10.50 -5.22
C LEU A 181 16.18 -9.51 -4.63
N ALA A 182 16.30 -8.31 -5.21
CA ALA A 182 17.18 -7.28 -4.67
C ALA A 182 16.73 -6.81 -3.27
N PHE A 183 15.42 -6.69 -3.04
CA PHE A 183 14.88 -6.30 -1.74
C PHE A 183 14.90 -7.43 -0.69
N MET A 184 14.86 -8.70 -1.10
CA MET A 184 15.08 -9.83 -0.18
C MET A 184 16.47 -9.76 0.49
N GLY A 185 17.46 -9.15 -0.15
CA GLY A 185 18.78 -8.90 0.47
C GLY A 185 18.72 -8.03 1.74
N PHE A 186 17.67 -7.22 1.92
CA PHE A 186 17.47 -6.39 3.10
C PHE A 186 16.81 -7.13 4.28
N GLN A 187 16.30 -8.35 4.07
CA GLN A 187 15.67 -9.13 5.14
C GLN A 187 16.64 -9.51 6.27
N GLY A 188 17.95 -9.53 6.01
CA GLY A 188 18.98 -9.80 7.02
C GLY A 188 19.36 -8.62 7.91
N MET A 189 18.73 -7.45 7.77
CA MET A 189 19.02 -6.26 8.58
C MET A 189 18.14 -6.09 9.83
N ALA A 190 17.12 -6.95 10.01
CA ALA A 190 16.26 -6.98 11.21
C ALA A 190 16.72 -8.03 12.23
#